data_AF-N9PTD7-F1
#
_entry.id   AF-N9PTD7-F1
#
_cell.length_a   1.000
_cell.length_b   1.000
_cell.length_c   1.000
_cell.angle_alpha   90.00
_cell.angle_beta   90.00
_cell.angle_gamma   90.00
#
_symmetry.space_group_name_H-M   'P 1'
#
loop_
_entity.id
_entity.type
_entity.pdbx_description
1 polymer ?
#
loop_
_entity_poly.entity_id
_entity_poly.type
_entity_poly.pdbx_seq_one_letter_code
_entity_poly.pdbx_strand_id
1 'polypeptide(L)'
;MTIQFLELQQAEKLSACKISLSLGLTSEQNLLEQFLQFNRKLMRASTALLSFHQEPYLWHRCPEKLKAIDSAKISKSLNTLFVNGDLVDSDHPQYPTLLAFLAPLKKKIQTAVALHLRHPDQTSLGYIILFDEVVQNFSDLQKQLLQEHCVSFMQQLELKFNHDELKELYEQEEALNFSKTKFFSIISHDLRAPFHGLLGFSEILAKERVIYAELSGDFPLGDSRQPTYKSLRPFDLVS
;
A
#
# COMPACT_ATOMS: atom_id res chain seq x y z
N MET A 1 22.95 -28.73 7.52
CA MET A 1 21.72 -28.21 8.16
C MET A 1 20.54 -28.50 7.25
N THR A 2 19.47 -29.10 7.76
CA THR A 2 18.27 -29.44 6.96
C THR A 2 17.32 -28.24 6.95
N ILE A 3 16.83 -27.82 5.79
CA ILE A 3 15.74 -26.84 5.71
C ILE A 3 14.45 -27.46 6.27
N GLN A 4 13.79 -26.75 7.18
CA GLN A 4 12.49 -27.13 7.71
C GLN A 4 11.40 -26.34 6.98
N PHE A 5 10.45 -27.07 6.38
CA PHE A 5 9.29 -26.48 5.74
C PHE A 5 8.18 -26.28 6.76
N LEU A 6 7.56 -25.11 6.73
CA LEU A 6 6.43 -24.74 7.57
C LEU A 6 5.15 -24.74 6.72
N GLU A 7 4.07 -25.28 7.26
CA GLU A 7 2.73 -25.04 6.72
C GLU A 7 2.36 -23.57 6.95
N LEU A 8 1.51 -22.99 6.10
CA LEU A 8 1.13 -21.57 6.19
C LEU A 8 0.55 -21.23 7.57
N GLN A 9 -0.24 -22.14 8.16
CA GLN A 9 -0.84 -21.98 9.48
C GLN A 9 0.17 -22.05 10.65
N GLN A 10 1.37 -22.58 10.40
CA GLN A 10 2.44 -22.77 11.39
C GLN A 10 3.50 -21.66 11.33
N ALA A 11 3.37 -20.71 10.41
CA ALA A 11 4.27 -19.57 10.32
C ALA A 11 3.88 -18.53 11.40
N GLU A 12 4.44 -18.67 12.59
CA GLU A 12 4.17 -17.80 13.76
C GLU A 12 4.38 -16.29 13.48
N LYS A 13 5.14 -15.95 12.43
CA LYS A 13 5.46 -14.57 12.04
C LYS A 13 4.85 -14.12 10.71
N LEU A 14 3.72 -14.70 10.27
CA LEU A 14 3.05 -14.25 9.03
C LEU A 14 2.77 -12.74 9.03
N SER A 15 2.53 -12.13 10.19
CA SER A 15 2.32 -10.68 10.34
C SER A 15 3.51 -9.83 9.86
N ALA A 16 4.73 -10.39 9.83
CA ALA A 16 5.92 -9.73 9.29
C ALA A 16 5.98 -9.77 7.74
N CYS A 17 5.14 -10.58 7.09
CA CYS A 17 5.12 -10.75 5.64
C CYS A 17 4.13 -9.79 4.98
N LYS A 18 4.38 -8.48 5.09
CA LYS A 18 3.45 -7.46 4.59
C LYS A 18 3.17 -7.59 3.09
N ILE A 19 4.20 -7.91 2.29
CA ILE A 19 4.09 -8.04 0.83
C ILE A 19 3.28 -9.28 0.46
N SER A 20 3.56 -10.40 1.11
CA SER A 20 2.85 -11.64 0.85
C SER A 20 1.39 -11.59 1.33
N LEU A 21 1.14 -10.95 2.47
CA LEU A 21 -0.22 -10.71 2.95
C LEU A 21 -0.99 -9.77 2.03
N SER A 22 -0.38 -8.68 1.53
CA SER A 22 -1.03 -7.80 0.56
C SER A 22 -1.33 -8.54 -0.74
N LEU A 23 -0.48 -9.48 -1.16
CA LEU A 23 -0.73 -10.39 -2.29
C LEU A 23 -1.80 -11.47 -2.03
N GLY A 24 -2.40 -11.49 -0.84
CA GLY A 24 -3.49 -12.40 -0.54
C GLY A 24 -3.04 -13.82 -0.19
N LEU A 25 -1.87 -14.00 0.42
CA LEU A 25 -1.32 -15.31 0.82
C LEU A 25 -2.34 -16.23 1.54
N THR A 26 -3.26 -15.66 2.32
CA THR A 26 -4.31 -16.38 3.08
C THR A 26 -5.72 -16.18 2.51
N SER A 27 -5.84 -15.50 1.37
CA SER A 27 -7.10 -15.20 0.68
C SER A 27 -7.41 -16.27 -0.36
N GLU A 28 -8.69 -16.38 -0.75
CA GLU A 28 -9.11 -17.17 -1.93
C GLU A 28 -8.45 -16.64 -3.23
N GLN A 29 -8.18 -15.34 -3.29
CA GLN A 29 -7.46 -14.69 -4.39
C GLN A 29 -5.98 -14.50 -4.04
N ASN A 30 -5.25 -15.61 -3.94
CA ASN A 30 -3.83 -15.61 -3.65
C ASN A 30 -2.99 -15.31 -4.92
N LEU A 31 -2.70 -14.03 -5.15
CA LEU A 31 -1.90 -13.58 -6.29
C LEU A 31 -0.48 -14.12 -6.26
N LEU A 32 0.10 -14.28 -5.07
CA LEU A 32 1.44 -14.86 -4.90
C LEU A 32 1.48 -16.31 -5.39
N GLU A 33 0.49 -17.12 -5.00
CA GLU A 33 0.39 -18.51 -5.43
C GLU A 33 0.09 -18.62 -6.92
N GLN A 34 -0.78 -17.77 -7.45
CA GLN A 34 -1.07 -17.70 -8.88
C GLN A 34 0.19 -17.34 -9.69
N PHE A 35 0.95 -16.34 -9.25
CA PHE A 35 2.22 -15.95 -9.87
C PHE A 35 3.22 -17.10 -9.88
N LEU A 36 3.43 -17.78 -8.74
CA LEU A 36 4.30 -18.95 -8.66
C LEU A 36 3.81 -20.09 -9.55
N GLN A 37 2.51 -20.37 -9.58
CA GLN A 37 1.93 -21.45 -10.38
C GLN A 37 2.06 -21.16 -11.89
N PHE A 38 1.82 -19.92 -12.31
CA PHE A 38 1.96 -19.50 -13.70
C PHE A 38 3.40 -19.68 -14.18
N ASN A 39 4.37 -19.13 -13.44
CA ASN A 39 5.78 -19.21 -13.82
C ASN A 39 6.29 -20.67 -13.84
N ARG A 40 5.83 -21.52 -12.91
CA ARG A 40 6.12 -22.97 -12.94
C ARG A 40 5.63 -23.63 -14.22
N LYS A 41 4.39 -23.34 -14.64
CA LYS A 41 3.83 -23.88 -15.88
C LYS A 41 4.56 -23.34 -17.11
N LEU A 42 4.87 -22.04 -17.14
CA LEU A 42 5.60 -21.38 -18.21
C LEU A 42 6.98 -22.02 -18.43
N MET A 43 7.74 -22.20 -17.33
CA MET A 43 9.08 -22.77 -17.38
C MET A 43 9.08 -24.31 -17.41
N ARG A 44 7.92 -24.97 -17.30
CA ARG A 44 7.82 -26.43 -17.10
C ARG A 44 8.66 -26.92 -15.93
N ALA A 45 8.75 -26.12 -14.87
CA ALA A 45 9.52 -26.45 -13.67
C ALA A 45 8.61 -27.10 -12.61
N SER A 46 9.09 -28.19 -12.02
CA SER A 46 8.38 -28.86 -10.94
C SER A 46 8.25 -27.99 -9.70
N THR A 47 9.18 -27.06 -9.44
CA THR A 47 9.18 -26.25 -8.22
C THR A 47 9.52 -24.79 -8.49
N ALA A 48 8.91 -23.87 -7.75
CA ALA A 48 9.30 -22.47 -7.72
C ALA A 48 9.46 -21.98 -6.28
N LEU A 49 10.38 -21.04 -6.11
CA LEU A 49 10.70 -20.37 -4.87
C LEU A 49 10.62 -18.87 -5.12
N LEU A 50 9.94 -18.15 -4.23
CA LEU A 50 9.89 -16.69 -4.23
C LEU A 50 10.39 -16.19 -2.89
N SER A 51 11.25 -15.19 -2.91
CA SER A 51 11.70 -14.49 -1.71
C SER A 51 11.57 -13.00 -1.89
N PHE A 52 11.24 -12.31 -0.81
CA PHE A 52 11.28 -10.86 -0.73
C PHE A 52 12.30 -10.45 0.33
N HIS A 53 13.10 -9.41 0.06
CA HIS A 53 14.19 -9.00 0.97
C HIS A 53 13.71 -8.54 2.34
N GLN A 54 12.53 -7.94 2.38
CA GLN A 54 11.93 -7.41 3.60
C GLN A 54 11.13 -8.46 4.38
N GLU A 55 11.07 -9.70 3.88
CA GLU A 55 10.29 -10.77 4.50
C GLU A 55 11.19 -11.88 5.06
N PRO A 56 10.85 -12.45 6.23
CA PRO A 56 11.66 -13.47 6.86
C PRO A 56 11.51 -14.85 6.21
N TYR A 57 10.57 -15.03 5.28
CA TYR A 57 10.26 -16.32 4.66
C TYR A 57 10.47 -16.33 3.15
N LEU A 58 10.83 -17.50 2.65
CA LEU A 58 10.78 -17.86 1.24
C LEU A 58 9.56 -18.74 0.99
N TRP A 59 8.85 -18.45 -0.08
CA TRP A 59 7.63 -19.13 -0.49
C TRP A 59 7.97 -20.22 -1.49
N HIS A 60 7.90 -21.46 -1.02
CA HIS A 60 8.23 -22.64 -1.79
C HIS A 60 6.95 -23.29 -2.33
N ARG A 61 6.74 -23.20 -3.64
CA ARG A 61 5.62 -23.82 -4.35
C ARG A 61 6.08 -25.08 -5.06
N CYS A 62 5.67 -26.23 -4.53
CA CYS A 62 5.74 -27.53 -5.21
C CYS A 62 4.38 -27.86 -5.87
N PRO A 63 4.26 -28.94 -6.67
CA PRO A 63 3.01 -29.26 -7.38
C PRO A 63 1.78 -29.38 -6.47
N GLU A 64 1.99 -29.87 -5.24
CA GLU A 64 0.93 -30.20 -4.30
C GLU A 64 0.53 -29.03 -3.39
N LYS A 65 1.50 -28.20 -2.98
CA LYS A 65 1.25 -27.15 -1.98
C LYS A 65 2.26 -26.01 -1.98
N LEU A 66 1.84 -24.90 -1.37
CA LEU A 66 2.68 -23.76 -1.01
C LEU A 66 3.14 -23.93 0.44
N LYS A 67 4.44 -23.74 0.67
CA LYS A 67 5.07 -23.85 2.00
C LYS A 67 5.97 -22.65 2.28
N ALA A 68 6.11 -22.29 3.54
CA ALA A 68 7.05 -21.27 3.97
C ALA A 68 8.37 -21.92 4.40
N ILE A 69 9.48 -21.26 4.09
CA ILE A 69 10.83 -21.60 4.53
C ILE A 69 11.42 -20.39 5.23
N ASP A 70 11.91 -20.56 6.46
CA ASP A 70 12.60 -19.50 7.16
C ASP A 70 13.94 -19.17 6.47
N SER A 71 14.10 -17.91 6.06
CA SER A 71 15.30 -17.41 5.38
C SER A 71 16.55 -17.54 6.24
N ALA A 72 16.44 -17.43 7.56
CA ALA A 72 17.58 -17.57 8.48
C ALA A 72 18.18 -18.98 8.46
N LYS A 73 17.41 -19.98 7.99
CA LYS A 73 17.88 -21.37 7.86
C LYS A 73 18.67 -21.60 6.57
N ILE A 74 18.74 -20.61 5.68
CA ILE A 74 19.51 -20.68 4.44
C ILE A 74 20.82 -19.89 4.62
N SER A 75 21.95 -20.61 4.63
CA SER A 75 23.25 -20.04 5.02
C SER A 75 23.93 -19.15 3.98
N LYS A 76 23.43 -19.13 2.74
CA LYS A 76 24.01 -18.35 1.63
C LYS A 76 23.00 -17.31 1.16
N SER A 77 23.43 -16.05 1.06
CA SER A 77 22.60 -14.98 0.51
C SER A 77 22.50 -15.09 -1.01
N LEU A 78 21.30 -14.85 -1.55
CA LEU A 78 21.04 -14.76 -2.98
C LEU A 78 21.60 -13.48 -3.61
N ASN A 79 21.98 -12.48 -2.81
CA ASN A 79 22.41 -11.16 -3.29
C ASN A 79 23.67 -11.20 -4.13
N THR A 80 24.51 -12.21 -3.95
CA THR A 80 25.75 -12.36 -4.71
C THR A 80 25.56 -13.04 -6.07
N LEU A 81 24.35 -13.50 -6.40
CA LEU A 81 24.05 -14.23 -7.65
C LEU A 81 23.75 -13.33 -8.86
N PHE A 82 23.54 -12.03 -8.68
CA PHE A 82 23.07 -11.14 -9.74
C PHE A 82 24.07 -10.01 -10.01
N VAL A 83 25.35 -10.38 -10.18
CA VAL A 83 26.44 -9.40 -10.40
C VAL A 83 26.42 -8.84 -11.83
N ASN A 84 26.01 -9.64 -12.83
CA ASN A 84 26.04 -9.28 -14.26
C ASN A 84 24.69 -9.51 -14.97
N GLY A 85 23.63 -8.93 -14.42
CA GLY A 85 22.28 -9.00 -14.97
C GLY A 85 21.30 -9.64 -14.00
N ASP A 86 20.06 -9.74 -14.45
CA ASP A 86 18.94 -10.15 -13.60
C ASP A 86 18.55 -11.62 -13.77
N LEU A 87 19.17 -12.34 -14.69
CA LEU A 87 18.87 -13.74 -14.97
C LEU A 87 20.12 -14.61 -14.77
N VAL A 88 19.97 -15.70 -14.01
CA VAL A 88 20.98 -16.74 -13.82
C VAL A 88 20.40 -18.05 -14.31
N ASP A 89 20.94 -18.58 -15.39
CA ASP A 89 20.64 -19.90 -15.93
C ASP A 89 21.91 -20.75 -16.03
N SER A 90 21.84 -21.90 -16.70
CA SER A 90 22.96 -22.85 -16.83
C SER A 90 24.23 -22.26 -17.44
N ASP A 91 24.10 -21.21 -18.24
CA ASP A 91 25.22 -20.60 -18.98
C ASP A 91 25.87 -19.46 -18.18
N HIS A 92 25.25 -19.05 -17.06
CA HIS A 92 25.74 -17.95 -16.24
C HIS A 92 26.87 -18.39 -15.28
N PRO A 93 27.95 -17.58 -15.11
CA PRO A 93 29.08 -17.93 -14.23
C PRO A 93 28.71 -18.24 -12.78
N GLN A 94 27.59 -17.69 -12.30
CA GLN A 94 27.10 -17.85 -10.92
C GLN A 94 26.10 -19.01 -10.77
N TYR A 95 25.85 -19.79 -11.82
CA TYR A 95 24.99 -20.97 -11.77
C TYR A 95 25.41 -22.02 -10.71
N PRO A 96 26.70 -22.33 -10.50
CA PRO A 96 27.10 -23.24 -9.43
C PRO A 96 26.74 -22.71 -8.03
N THR A 97 26.79 -21.40 -7.84
CA THR A 97 26.39 -20.74 -6.58
C THR A 97 24.89 -20.87 -6.36
N LEU A 98 24.08 -20.76 -7.42
CA LEU A 98 22.63 -20.98 -7.38
C LEU A 98 22.31 -22.43 -6.97
N LEU A 99 22.95 -23.41 -7.60
CA LEU A 99 22.77 -24.82 -7.20
C LEU A 99 23.21 -25.07 -5.76
N ALA A 100 24.30 -24.44 -5.31
CA ALA A 100 24.76 -24.55 -3.93
C ALA A 100 23.80 -23.91 -2.92
N PHE A 101 23.09 -22.84 -3.30
CA PHE A 101 22.03 -22.24 -2.51
C PHE A 101 20.84 -23.18 -2.36
N LEU A 102 20.48 -23.89 -3.43
CA LEU A 102 19.33 -24.80 -3.45
C LEU A 102 19.63 -26.18 -2.83
N ALA A 103 20.90 -26.57 -2.71
CA ALA A 103 21.34 -27.86 -2.17
C ALA A 103 20.68 -28.29 -0.83
N PRO A 104 20.41 -27.38 0.13
CA PRO A 104 19.77 -27.76 1.40
C PRO A 104 18.28 -28.17 1.27
N LEU A 105 17.64 -27.99 0.12
CA LEU A 105 16.23 -28.35 -0.14
C LEU A 105 15.99 -29.88 -0.29
N LYS A 106 17.00 -30.73 -0.02
CA LYS A 106 16.93 -32.20 -0.02
C LYS A 106 16.47 -32.86 -1.34
N LYS A 107 16.48 -32.11 -2.44
CA LYS A 107 16.18 -32.60 -3.79
C LYS A 107 17.43 -32.58 -4.65
N LYS A 108 17.56 -33.55 -5.56
CA LYS A 108 18.69 -33.63 -6.48
C LYS A 108 18.42 -32.70 -7.66
N ILE A 109 18.69 -31.42 -7.45
CA ILE A 109 18.35 -30.36 -8.41
C ILE A 109 19.35 -30.44 -9.57
N GLN A 110 18.82 -30.57 -10.79
CA GLN A 110 19.61 -30.67 -12.01
C GLN A 110 19.46 -29.43 -12.88
N THR A 111 18.32 -28.73 -12.79
CA THR A 111 18.10 -27.47 -13.51
C THR A 111 17.60 -26.40 -12.57
N ALA A 112 18.04 -25.17 -12.80
CA ALA A 112 17.52 -24.01 -12.14
C ALA A 112 17.57 -22.80 -13.07
N VAL A 113 16.68 -21.85 -12.82
CA VAL A 113 16.75 -20.51 -13.37
C VAL A 113 16.33 -19.57 -12.25
N ALA A 114 17.14 -18.55 -12.01
CA ALA A 114 16.84 -17.52 -11.03
C ALA A 114 16.70 -16.19 -11.74
N LEU A 115 15.67 -15.43 -11.35
CA LEU A 115 15.45 -14.07 -11.82
C LEU A 115 15.38 -13.13 -10.61
N HIS A 116 16.05 -12.00 -10.75
CA HIS A 116 15.99 -10.89 -9.82
C HIS A 116 14.74 -10.05 -10.06
N LEU A 117 13.94 -9.89 -9.01
CA LEU A 117 12.75 -9.06 -9.01
C LEU A 117 13.15 -7.65 -8.60
N ARG A 118 13.23 -6.75 -9.58
CA ARG A 118 13.44 -5.33 -9.38
C ARG A 118 12.16 -4.56 -9.61
N HIS A 119 12.00 -3.52 -8.82
CA HIS A 119 11.04 -2.47 -9.07
C HIS A 119 11.47 -1.64 -10.30
N PRO A 120 10.53 -0.97 -11.00
CA PRO A 120 10.86 -0.08 -12.13
C PRO A 120 11.89 1.02 -11.80
N ASP A 121 11.97 1.44 -10.55
CA ASP A 121 12.96 2.42 -10.04
C ASP A 121 14.35 1.81 -9.74
N GLN A 122 14.59 0.55 -10.12
CA GLN A 122 15.80 -0.26 -9.85
C GLN A 122 15.95 -0.77 -8.42
N THR A 123 14.97 -0.55 -7.54
CA THR A 123 14.99 -1.11 -6.19
C THR A 123 14.89 -2.64 -6.22
N SER A 124 15.83 -3.31 -5.58
CA SER A 124 15.80 -4.77 -5.42
C SER A 124 14.69 -5.17 -4.45
N LEU A 125 13.74 -5.98 -4.89
CA LEU A 125 12.60 -6.42 -4.06
C LEU A 125 12.68 -7.88 -3.66
N GLY A 126 13.29 -8.73 -4.49
CA GLY A 126 13.40 -10.14 -4.17
C GLY A 126 13.89 -10.99 -5.33
N TYR A 127 13.67 -12.30 -5.23
CA TYR A 127 14.09 -13.25 -6.24
C TYR A 127 13.02 -14.29 -6.50
N ILE A 128 12.86 -14.69 -7.76
CA ILE A 128 12.15 -15.90 -8.13
C ILE A 128 13.16 -16.93 -8.63
N ILE A 129 13.03 -18.17 -8.16
CA ILE A 129 13.87 -19.28 -8.59
C ILE A 129 12.98 -20.42 -9.00
N LEU A 130 13.12 -20.89 -10.23
CA LEU A 130 12.42 -22.08 -10.73
C LEU A 130 13.45 -23.17 -10.93
N PHE A 131 13.15 -24.37 -10.47
CA PHE A 131 14.10 -25.47 -10.53
C PHE A 131 13.42 -26.82 -10.66
N ASP A 132 14.18 -27.78 -11.17
CA ASP A 132 13.72 -29.15 -11.35
C ASP A 132 14.81 -30.19 -11.08
N GLU A 133 14.36 -31.42 -10.81
CA GLU A 133 15.19 -32.60 -10.62
C GLU A 133 15.55 -33.28 -11.95
N VAL A 134 14.85 -32.92 -13.04
CA VAL A 134 15.08 -33.43 -14.39
C VAL A 134 15.93 -32.43 -15.17
N VAL A 135 16.92 -32.91 -15.92
CA VAL A 135 17.68 -32.09 -16.88
C VAL A 135 16.74 -31.64 -17.99
N GLN A 136 16.60 -30.33 -18.13
CA GLN A 136 15.83 -29.64 -19.15
C GLN A 136 16.52 -28.32 -19.47
N ASN A 137 16.44 -27.91 -20.72
CA ASN A 137 16.90 -26.61 -21.16
C ASN A 137 15.70 -25.68 -21.22
N PHE A 138 15.81 -24.51 -20.61
CA PHE A 138 14.84 -23.44 -20.80
C PHE A 138 15.14 -22.72 -22.11
N SER A 139 14.15 -22.58 -22.99
CA SER A 139 14.33 -21.83 -24.23
C SER A 139 14.45 -20.33 -23.97
N ASP A 140 15.10 -19.60 -24.87
CA ASP A 140 15.23 -18.14 -24.71
C ASP A 140 13.88 -17.44 -24.70
N LEU A 141 12.89 -17.96 -25.45
CA LEU A 141 11.51 -17.47 -25.38
C LEU A 141 10.89 -17.66 -23.99
N GLN A 142 11.10 -18.80 -23.34
CA GLN A 142 10.60 -19.02 -21.97
C GLN A 142 11.25 -18.06 -20.98
N LYS A 143 12.56 -17.84 -21.11
CA LYS A 143 13.32 -16.88 -20.28
C LYS A 143 12.81 -15.45 -20.48
N GLN A 144 12.56 -15.04 -21.72
CA GLN A 144 12.02 -13.72 -22.05
C GLN A 144 10.61 -13.54 -21.48
N LEU A 145 9.72 -14.51 -21.69
CA LEU A 145 8.35 -14.47 -21.14
C LEU A 145 8.36 -14.43 -19.60
N LEU A 146 9.29 -15.15 -18.96
CA LEU A 146 9.47 -15.10 -17.51
C LEU A 146 9.87 -13.68 -17.06
N GLN A 147 10.83 -13.05 -17.75
CA GLN A 147 11.25 -11.68 -17.47
C GLN A 147 10.10 -10.69 -17.61
N GLU A 148 9.39 -10.71 -18.76
CA GLU A 148 8.25 -9.84 -19.02
C GLU A 148 7.15 -10.01 -17.97
N HIS A 149 6.82 -11.26 -17.63
CA HIS A 149 5.80 -11.54 -16.62
C HIS A 149 6.23 -11.09 -15.23
N CYS A 150 7.51 -11.23 -14.86
CA CYS A 150 8.02 -10.70 -13.60
C CYS A 150 7.93 -9.18 -13.55
N VAL A 151 8.33 -8.47 -14.61
CA VAL A 151 8.19 -7.00 -14.69
C VAL A 151 6.74 -6.58 -14.54
N SER A 152 5.82 -7.23 -15.25
CA SER A 152 4.38 -6.95 -15.12
C SER A 152 3.86 -7.21 -13.71
N PHE A 153 4.29 -8.29 -13.07
CA PHE A 153 3.91 -8.61 -11.69
C PHE A 153 4.43 -7.55 -10.70
N MET A 154 5.66 -7.06 -10.89
CA MET A 154 6.21 -5.99 -10.04
C MET A 154 5.41 -4.69 -10.19
N GLN A 155 4.99 -4.32 -11.40
CA GLN A 155 4.13 -3.17 -11.64
C GLN A 155 2.75 -3.32 -10.98
N GLN A 156 2.16 -4.53 -11.04
CA GLN A 156 0.89 -4.80 -10.37
C GLN A 156 1.01 -4.71 -8.84
N LEU A 157 2.14 -5.19 -8.29
CA LEU A 157 2.42 -5.10 -6.86
C LEU A 157 2.55 -3.64 -6.42
N GLU A 158 3.29 -2.82 -7.16
CA GLU A 158 3.42 -1.37 -6.92
C GLU A 158 2.07 -0.66 -6.97
N LEU A 159 1.29 -0.90 -8.04
CA LEU A 159 -0.04 -0.30 -8.19
C LEU A 159 -0.94 -0.65 -7.01
N LYS A 160 -0.86 -1.89 -6.51
CA LYS A 160 -1.62 -2.33 -5.34
C LYS A 160 -1.20 -1.58 -4.07
N PHE A 161 0.11 -1.44 -3.83
CA PHE A 161 0.59 -0.68 -2.67
C PHE A 161 0.17 0.78 -2.72
N ASN A 162 0.32 1.43 -3.88
CA ASN A 162 -0.10 2.81 -4.06
C ASN A 162 -1.60 2.97 -3.87
N HIS A 163 -2.41 1.99 -4.30
CA HIS A 163 -3.85 1.99 -4.09
C HIS A 163 -4.21 1.85 -2.60
N ASP A 164 -3.60 0.91 -1.89
CA ASP A 164 -3.86 0.69 -0.46
C ASP A 164 -3.46 1.91 0.37
N GLU A 165 -2.31 2.53 0.08
CA GLU A 165 -1.86 3.77 0.73
C GLU A 165 -2.80 4.95 0.45
N LEU A 166 -3.19 5.14 -0.82
CA LEU A 166 -4.11 6.19 -1.20
C LEU A 166 -5.48 6.03 -0.52
N LYS A 167 -5.96 4.80 -0.40
CA LYS A 167 -7.22 4.49 0.29
C LYS A 167 -7.13 4.83 1.78
N GLU A 168 -6.04 4.47 2.44
CA GLU A 168 -5.84 4.80 3.86
C GLU A 168 -5.81 6.31 4.09
N LEU A 169 -5.07 7.07 3.27
CA LEU A 169 -5.03 8.53 3.35
C LEU A 169 -6.40 9.16 3.11
N TYR A 170 -7.17 8.64 2.16
CA TYR A 170 -8.53 9.10 1.88
C TYR A 170 -9.46 8.89 3.09
N GLU A 171 -9.44 7.70 3.70
CA GLU A 171 -10.24 7.39 4.89
C GLU A 171 -9.87 8.30 6.08
N GLN A 172 -8.59 8.62 6.26
CA GLN A 172 -8.12 9.56 7.29
C GLN A 172 -8.63 10.98 7.05
N GLU A 173 -8.57 11.47 5.81
CA GLU A 173 -9.09 12.79 5.44
C GLU A 173 -10.62 12.87 5.61
N GLU A 174 -11.35 11.82 5.22
CA GLU A 174 -12.80 11.74 5.41
C GLU A 174 -13.17 11.81 6.90
N ALA A 175 -12.49 11.02 7.75
CA ALA A 175 -12.69 11.04 9.19
C ALA A 175 -12.38 12.42 9.80
N LEU A 176 -11.31 13.08 9.34
CA LEU A 176 -10.94 14.42 9.77
C LEU A 176 -11.98 15.45 9.34
N ASN A 177 -12.47 15.39 8.11
CA ASN A 177 -13.48 16.29 7.58
C ASN A 177 -14.82 16.14 8.33
N PHE A 178 -15.23 14.91 8.61
CA PHE A 178 -16.40 14.63 9.45
C PHE A 178 -16.24 15.26 10.84
N SER A 179 -15.08 15.08 11.48
CA SER A 179 -14.78 15.68 12.78
C SER A 179 -14.83 17.21 12.75
N LYS A 180 -14.24 17.85 11.73
CA LYS A 180 -14.28 19.31 11.52
C LYS A 180 -15.72 19.82 11.36
N THR A 181 -16.52 19.16 10.53
CA THR A 181 -17.92 19.54 10.30
C THR A 181 -18.74 19.45 11.58
N LYS A 182 -18.55 18.36 12.34
CA LYS A 182 -19.20 18.17 13.64
C LYS A 182 -18.79 19.25 14.64
N PHE A 183 -17.51 19.59 14.70
CA PHE A 183 -17.00 20.66 15.55
C PHE A 183 -17.64 22.02 15.20
N PHE A 184 -17.64 22.43 13.93
CA PHE A 184 -18.27 23.69 13.52
C PHE A 184 -19.78 23.71 13.76
N SER A 185 -20.46 22.57 13.62
CA SER A 185 -21.89 22.46 13.93
C SER A 185 -22.17 22.71 15.42
N ILE A 186 -21.39 22.09 16.32
CA ILE A 186 -21.49 22.31 17.77
C ILE A 186 -21.22 23.78 18.11
N ILE A 187 -20.12 24.35 17.61
CA ILE A 187 -19.76 25.75 17.84
C ILE A 187 -20.87 26.68 17.34
N SER A 188 -21.43 26.43 16.15
CA SER A 188 -22.51 27.26 15.59
C SER A 188 -23.79 27.20 16.43
N HIS A 189 -24.13 26.01 16.95
CA HIS A 189 -25.25 25.85 17.88
C HIS A 189 -25.03 26.66 19.16
N ASP A 190 -23.84 26.55 19.76
CA ASP A 190 -23.53 27.19 21.04
C ASP A 190 -23.36 28.71 20.92
N LEU A 191 -22.89 29.19 19.78
CA LEU A 191 -22.75 30.63 19.50
C LEU A 191 -24.09 31.31 19.16
N ARG A 192 -25.11 30.56 18.71
CA ARG A 192 -26.40 31.13 18.28
C ARG A 192 -27.09 31.93 19.39
N ALA A 193 -27.21 31.36 20.59
CA ALA A 193 -27.86 32.01 21.73
C ALA A 193 -27.16 33.32 22.19
N PRO A 194 -25.83 33.35 22.44
CA PRO A 194 -25.15 34.58 22.84
C PRO A 194 -25.17 35.66 21.74
N PHE A 195 -25.05 35.29 20.45
CA PHE A 195 -25.16 36.27 19.37
C PHE A 195 -26.56 36.90 19.31
N HIS A 196 -27.64 36.11 19.45
CA HIS A 196 -28.99 36.67 19.52
C HIS A 196 -29.17 37.60 20.73
N GLY A 197 -28.59 37.26 21.89
CA GLY A 197 -28.60 38.13 23.06
C GLY A 197 -27.89 39.47 22.80
N LEU A 198 -26.67 39.44 22.25
CA LEU A 198 -25.90 40.65 21.91
C LEU A 198 -26.59 41.51 20.86
N LEU A 199 -27.18 40.90 19.81
CA LEU A 199 -27.98 41.64 18.83
C LEU A 199 -29.20 42.30 19.49
N GLY A 200 -29.93 41.57 20.33
CA GLY A 200 -31.09 42.12 21.05
C GLY A 200 -30.72 43.34 21.90
N PHE A 201 -29.63 43.27 22.67
CA PHE A 201 -29.13 44.43 23.43
C PHE A 201 -28.68 45.58 22.51
N SER A 202 -28.00 45.27 21.41
CA SER A 202 -27.57 46.29 20.44
C SER A 202 -28.77 47.01 19.81
N GLU A 203 -29.85 46.28 19.50
CA GLU A 203 -31.10 46.86 18.98
C GLU A 203 -31.81 47.74 20.02
N ILE A 204 -31.85 47.32 21.28
CA ILE A 204 -32.43 48.12 22.37
C ILE A 204 -31.63 49.42 22.54
N LEU A 205 -30.31 49.35 22.63
CA LEU A 205 -29.44 50.53 22.75
C LEU A 205 -29.58 51.47 21.55
N ALA A 206 -29.71 50.92 20.34
CA ALA A 206 -29.95 51.72 19.14
C ALA A 206 -31.31 52.43 19.16
N LYS A 207 -32.36 51.75 19.64
CA LYS A 207 -33.71 52.34 19.80
C LYS A 207 -33.73 53.42 20.89
N GLU A 208 -33.12 53.15 22.04
CA GLU A 208 -33.01 54.14 23.12
C GLU A 208 -32.32 55.40 22.62
N ARG A 209 -31.21 55.28 21.88
CA ARG A 209 -30.53 56.44 21.28
C ARG A 209 -31.46 57.30 20.41
N VAL A 210 -32.32 56.66 19.60
CA VAL A 210 -33.29 57.38 18.75
C VAL A 210 -34.34 58.08 19.61
N ILE A 211 -34.90 57.38 20.60
CA ILE A 211 -35.92 57.93 21.51
C ILE A 211 -35.35 59.12 22.30
N TYR A 212 -34.14 59.01 22.82
CA TYR A 212 -33.48 60.11 23.54
C TYR A 212 -33.25 61.33 22.63
N ALA A 213 -32.88 61.14 21.36
CA ALA A 213 -32.71 62.23 20.40
C ALA A 213 -34.05 62.92 20.05
N GLU A 214 -35.15 62.17 19.98
CA GLU A 214 -36.50 62.73 19.77
C GLU A 214 -36.99 63.54 20.99
N LEU A 215 -36.71 63.05 22.21
CA LEU A 215 -37.14 63.68 23.47
C LEU A 215 -36.30 64.89 23.87
N SER A 216 -35.00 64.91 23.55
CA SER A 216 -34.11 66.03 23.89
C SER A 216 -34.25 67.24 22.98
N GLY A 217 -35.06 67.14 21.90
CA GLY A 217 -35.21 68.20 20.89
C GLY A 217 -33.97 68.37 20.01
N ASP A 218 -32.91 67.59 20.23
CA ASP A 218 -31.72 67.52 19.40
C ASP A 218 -31.98 66.57 18.22
N PHE A 219 -32.91 66.94 17.34
CA PHE A 219 -32.80 66.49 15.96
C PHE A 219 -31.65 67.28 15.33
N PRO A 220 -30.52 66.66 14.94
CA PRO A 220 -29.66 67.30 13.97
C PRO A 220 -30.48 67.44 12.69
N LEU A 221 -31.01 68.64 12.47
CA LEU A 221 -31.51 69.08 11.18
C LEU A 221 -30.34 68.96 10.20
N GLY A 222 -30.31 67.85 9.47
CA GLY A 222 -29.35 67.59 8.41
C GLY A 222 -28.20 66.69 8.81
N ASP A 223 -28.44 65.37 8.83
CA ASP A 223 -27.54 64.50 8.07
C ASP A 223 -28.34 63.33 7.48
N SER A 224 -28.46 63.35 6.16
CA SER A 224 -29.01 62.29 5.32
C SER A 224 -28.08 61.07 5.28
N ARG A 225 -27.81 60.49 6.45
CA ARG A 225 -27.13 59.19 6.56
C ARG A 225 -28.15 58.18 7.06
N GLN A 226 -28.80 57.54 6.09
CA GLN A 226 -29.56 56.32 6.32
C GLN A 226 -28.73 55.37 7.20
N PRO A 227 -29.30 54.75 8.24
CA PRO A 227 -28.63 53.68 8.93
C PRO A 227 -28.35 52.58 7.91
N THR A 228 -27.07 52.37 7.58
CA THR A 228 -26.58 51.30 6.70
C THR A 228 -26.68 49.92 7.39
N TYR A 229 -27.74 49.68 8.15
CA TYR A 229 -28.17 48.34 8.55
C TYR A 229 -29.13 47.78 7.49
N LYS A 230 -28.79 47.94 6.20
CA LYS A 230 -29.34 47.08 5.17
C LYS A 230 -28.67 45.72 5.33
N SER A 231 -29.33 44.85 6.08
CA SER A 231 -29.35 43.40 5.90
C SER A 231 -28.02 42.81 5.44
N LEU A 232 -27.08 42.61 6.38
CA LEU A 232 -26.22 41.44 6.28
C LEU A 232 -27.13 40.24 6.50
N ARG A 233 -27.68 39.69 5.40
CA ARG A 233 -28.33 38.38 5.44
C ARG A 233 -27.28 37.39 5.96
N PRO A 234 -27.52 36.69 7.08
CA PRO A 234 -26.81 35.45 7.31
C PRO A 234 -27.34 34.46 6.26
N PHE A 235 -26.47 33.61 5.71
CA PHE A 235 -26.76 32.56 4.72
C PHE A 235 -26.80 33.01 3.24
N ASP A 236 -25.63 33.33 2.69
CA ASP A 236 -25.28 33.05 1.29
C ASP A 236 -23.81 32.59 1.27
N LEU A 237 -23.55 31.43 1.89
CA LEU A 237 -22.29 30.70 1.78
C LEU A 237 -22.62 29.21 1.92
N VAL A 238 -22.20 28.44 0.91
CA VAL A 238 -22.28 26.98 0.73
C VAL A 238 -23.54 26.48 0.01
N SER A 239 -23.44 26.42 -1.33
CA SER A 239 -23.88 25.29 -2.16
C SER A 239 -22.64 24.71 -2.84
#